data_AF-A0A127T3W1-F1
#
_entry.id   AF-A0A127T3W1-F1
#
_cell.length_a   1.000
_cell.length_b   1.000
_cell.length_c   1.000
_cell.angle_alpha   90.00
_cell.angle_beta   90.00
_cell.angle_gamma   90.00
#
_symmetry.space_group_name_H-M   'P 1'
#
loop_
_entity.id
_entity.type
_entity.pdbx_description
1 polymer ?
#
loop_
_entity_poly.entity_id
_entity_poly.type
_entity_poly.pdbx_seq_one_letter_code
_entity_poly.pdbx_strand_id
1 'polypeptide(L)'
;DTVRIKGYGVTGLMKHFAYKATYTTWGDGTLYAGVKLERTPKFNTELQEYVFPDGKYYDYILYYSQGYWLALFFLIMVSIRSGIRSTKIDVFVFYRIAVFGLFLFLLIWETRSRYLVNYMPILMLLAVDGMAKLKSHL
;
A
#
# COMPACT_ATOMS: atom_id res chain seq x y z
N ASP A 1 24.31 -10.28 -8.46
CA ASP A 1 22.85 -10.41 -8.26
C ASP A 1 22.14 -11.55 -9.01
N THR A 2 22.71 -12.11 -10.09
CA THR A 2 22.09 -13.20 -10.87
C THR A 2 22.12 -14.59 -10.21
N VAL A 3 23.02 -14.82 -9.23
CA VAL A 3 23.16 -16.10 -8.51
C VAL A 3 21.96 -16.38 -7.60
N ARG A 4 21.33 -15.34 -7.04
CA ARG A 4 20.23 -15.50 -6.08
C ARG A 4 18.94 -16.00 -6.74
N ILE A 5 18.65 -15.55 -7.96
CA ILE A 5 17.42 -15.90 -8.70
C ILE A 5 17.45 -17.36 -9.20
N LYS A 6 18.63 -17.86 -9.60
CA LYS A 6 18.80 -19.25 -10.06
C LYS A 6 18.56 -20.30 -8.97
N GLY A 7 18.68 -19.95 -7.69
CA GLY A 7 18.52 -20.87 -6.56
C GLY A 7 17.11 -21.03 -6.02
N TYR A 8 16.14 -20.21 -6.47
CA TYR A 8 14.80 -20.19 -5.85
C TYR A 8 13.82 -21.24 -6.40
N GLY A 9 14.02 -21.73 -7.63
CA GLY A 9 12.95 -22.46 -8.33
C GLY A 9 11.65 -21.63 -8.45
N VAL A 10 10.59 -22.20 -9.03
CA VAL A 10 9.29 -21.50 -9.20
C VAL A 10 8.69 -21.14 -7.84
N THR A 11 8.73 -22.06 -6.87
CA THR A 11 8.14 -21.88 -5.53
C THR A 11 8.88 -20.83 -4.70
N GLY A 12 10.21 -20.81 -4.73
CA GLY A 12 10.99 -19.80 -4.01
C GLY A 12 10.83 -18.41 -4.62
N LEU A 13 10.65 -18.32 -5.94
CA LEU A 13 10.39 -17.05 -6.61
C LEU A 13 9.02 -16.49 -6.22
N MET A 14 7.99 -17.35 -6.16
CA MET A 14 6.66 -16.96 -5.69
C MET A 14 6.68 -16.50 -4.23
N LYS A 15 7.41 -17.20 -3.34
CA LYS A 15 7.61 -16.77 -1.95
C LYS A 15 8.32 -15.41 -1.88
N HIS A 16 9.32 -15.18 -2.72
CA HIS A 16 10.03 -13.92 -2.77
C HIS A 16 9.12 -12.77 -3.22
N PHE A 17 8.29 -12.97 -4.24
CA PHE A 17 7.31 -11.98 -4.68
C PHE A 17 6.24 -11.71 -3.62
N ALA A 18 5.71 -12.76 -2.98
CA ALA A 18 4.76 -12.61 -1.89
C ALA A 18 5.35 -11.77 -0.75
N TYR A 19 6.58 -12.09 -0.31
CA TYR A 19 7.29 -11.33 0.72
C TYR A 19 7.50 -9.85 0.34
N LYS A 20 7.86 -9.59 -0.92
CA LYS A 20 8.01 -8.21 -1.42
C LYS A 20 6.67 -7.46 -1.40
N ALA A 21 5.61 -8.08 -1.88
CA ALA A 21 4.28 -7.48 -1.92
C ALA A 21 3.75 -7.18 -0.51
N THR A 22 3.75 -8.19 0.38
CA THR A 22 3.15 -8.08 1.70
C THR A 22 4.04 -7.33 2.68
N TYR A 23 5.25 -7.82 2.94
CA TYR A 23 6.07 -7.32 4.03
C TYR A 23 6.79 -6.01 3.71
N THR A 24 7.10 -5.78 2.44
CA THR A 24 8.01 -4.68 2.05
C THR A 24 7.28 -3.46 1.48
N THR A 25 6.10 -3.65 0.88
CA THR A 25 5.46 -2.61 0.05
C THR A 25 4.06 -2.25 0.53
N TRP A 26 3.16 -3.23 0.51
CA TRP A 26 1.73 -2.97 0.64
C TRP A 26 1.21 -3.30 2.03
N GLY A 27 1.98 -3.99 2.89
CA GLY A 27 1.53 -4.35 4.24
C GLY A 27 1.79 -3.31 5.33
N ASP A 28 2.62 -2.29 5.05
CA ASP A 28 2.97 -1.24 6.01
C ASP A 28 2.05 -0.02 5.83
N GLY A 29 1.07 0.12 6.73
CA GLY A 29 0.15 1.25 6.75
C GLY A 29 0.78 2.59 7.15
N THR A 30 1.99 2.60 7.71
CA THR A 30 2.74 3.83 8.05
C THR A 30 3.55 4.38 6.88
N LEU A 31 3.58 3.66 5.75
CA LEU A 31 4.27 4.04 4.52
C LEU A 31 5.76 4.35 4.74
N TYR A 32 6.41 3.68 5.70
CA TYR A 32 7.80 3.89 6.09
C TYR A 32 8.11 5.32 6.58
N ALA A 33 7.10 6.08 6.99
CA ALA A 33 7.26 7.49 7.34
C ALA A 33 8.11 7.68 8.60
N GLY A 34 7.83 6.95 9.67
CA GLY A 34 8.56 7.05 10.95
C GLY A 34 10.07 6.83 10.79
N VAL A 35 10.43 5.73 10.11
CA VAL A 35 11.83 5.36 9.82
C VAL A 35 12.56 6.39 8.94
N LYS A 36 11.83 7.25 8.21
CA LYS A 36 12.43 8.35 7.43
C LYS A 36 12.61 9.60 8.26
N LEU A 37 11.65 9.93 9.09
CA LEU A 37 11.66 11.13 9.92
C LEU A 37 12.70 11.04 11.04
N GLU A 38 12.93 9.84 11.57
CA GLU A 38 13.89 9.58 12.64
C GLU A 38 15.37 9.73 12.21
N ARG A 39 15.69 9.56 10.92
CA ARG A 39 17.10 9.50 10.47
C ARG A 39 17.87 10.80 10.65
N THR A 40 17.18 11.94 10.58
CA THR A 40 17.81 13.26 10.65
C THR A 40 16.78 14.27 11.17
N PRO A 41 16.39 14.15 12.45
CA PRO A 41 15.36 14.99 13.02
C PRO A 41 15.88 16.43 13.09
N LYS A 42 15.12 17.37 12.52
CA LYS A 42 15.48 18.80 12.57
C LYS A 42 15.07 19.47 13.88
N PHE A 43 14.02 18.97 14.52
CA PHE A 43 13.44 19.52 15.74
C PHE A 43 13.07 18.38 16.66
N ASN A 44 13.34 18.54 17.96
CA ASN A 44 12.90 17.60 19.00
C ASN A 44 11.61 18.13 19.62
N THR A 45 10.52 17.40 19.39
CA THR A 45 9.18 17.73 19.86
C THR A 45 8.50 16.49 20.39
N GLU A 46 7.49 16.66 21.26
CA GLU A 46 6.71 15.55 21.82
C GLU A 46 5.99 14.71 20.76
N LEU A 47 5.78 15.26 19.55
CA LEU A 47 5.21 14.52 18.42
C LEU A 47 6.09 13.35 17.95
N GLN A 48 7.40 13.40 18.21
CA GLN A 48 8.31 12.31 17.87
C GLN A 48 7.94 11.01 18.61
N GLU A 49 7.43 11.10 19.84
CA GLU A 49 6.99 9.94 20.63
C GLU A 49 5.83 9.15 19.99
N TYR A 50 5.11 9.78 19.06
CA TYR A 50 4.01 9.15 18.33
C TYR A 50 4.44 8.62 16.95
N VAL A 51 5.49 9.20 16.36
CA VAL A 51 5.84 8.98 14.94
C VAL A 51 7.10 8.13 14.79
N PHE A 52 8.03 8.20 15.73
CA PHE A 52 9.27 7.43 15.68
C PHE A 52 9.03 6.00 16.18
N PRO A 53 9.64 4.99 15.53
CA PRO A 53 9.49 3.60 15.94
C PRO A 53 9.81 3.33 17.42
N ASP A 54 10.77 4.07 17.99
CA ASP A 54 11.19 3.96 19.39
C ASP A 54 10.35 4.83 20.35
N GLY A 55 9.35 5.55 19.85
CA GLY A 55 8.51 6.45 20.63
C GLY A 55 7.49 5.71 21.49
N LYS A 56 7.20 6.26 22.68
CA LYS A 56 6.30 5.65 23.67
C LYS A 56 4.88 5.37 23.15
N TYR A 57 4.40 6.18 22.21
CA TYR A 57 3.03 6.12 21.70
C TYR A 57 2.96 5.63 20.24
N TYR A 58 4.06 5.15 19.68
CA TYR A 58 4.14 4.71 18.28
C TYR A 58 3.11 3.62 17.93
N ASP A 59 2.89 2.67 18.83
CA ASP A 59 1.93 1.57 18.62
C ASP A 59 0.51 2.07 18.32
N TYR A 60 0.08 3.17 18.94
CA TYR A 60 -1.25 3.74 18.68
C TYR A 60 -1.37 4.24 17.24
N ILE A 61 -0.35 4.94 16.74
CA ILE A 61 -0.30 5.42 15.36
C ILE A 61 -0.18 4.24 14.40
N LEU A 62 0.67 3.26 14.72
CA LEU A 62 0.84 2.05 13.92
C LEU A 62 -0.49 1.32 13.71
N TYR A 63 -1.24 1.03 14.78
CA TYR A 63 -2.52 0.35 14.68
C TYR A 63 -3.59 1.18 13.97
N TYR A 64 -3.64 2.49 14.23
CA TYR A 64 -4.56 3.38 13.54
C TYR A 64 -4.28 3.41 12.03
N SER A 65 -3.02 3.62 11.65
CA SER A 65 -2.57 3.63 10.26
C SER A 65 -2.84 2.28 9.59
N GLN A 66 -2.60 1.17 10.29
CA GLN A 66 -2.88 -0.17 9.75
C GLN A 66 -4.38 -0.41 9.54
N GLY A 67 -5.22 0.02 10.48
CA GLY A 67 -6.68 -0.07 10.35
C GLY A 67 -7.20 0.76 9.18
N TYR A 68 -6.74 2.01 9.06
CA TYR A 68 -7.05 2.86 7.91
C TYR A 68 -6.62 2.20 6.59
N TRP A 69 -5.41 1.64 6.56
CA TRP A 69 -4.85 1.00 5.38
C TRP A 69 -5.64 -0.23 4.93
N LEU A 70 -6.08 -1.07 5.88
CA LEU A 70 -6.95 -2.21 5.61
C LEU A 70 -8.33 -1.77 5.08
N ALA A 71 -8.93 -0.74 5.68
CA ALA A 71 -10.19 -0.19 5.21
C ALA A 71 -10.07 0.39 3.78
N LEU A 72 -8.98 1.09 3.50
CA LEU A 72 -8.67 1.62 2.17
C LEU A 72 -8.57 0.48 1.15
N PHE A 73 -7.83 -0.59 1.44
CA PHE A 73 -7.75 -1.74 0.54
C PHE A 73 -9.09 -2.42 0.33
N PHE A 74 -9.88 -2.59 1.38
CA PHE A 74 -11.22 -3.17 1.26
C PHE A 74 -12.07 -2.40 0.24
N LEU A 75 -12.09 -1.06 0.34
CA LEU A 75 -12.83 -0.21 -0.60
C LEU A 75 -12.26 -0.31 -2.03
N ILE A 76 -10.93 -0.29 -2.19
CA ILE A 76 -10.29 -0.47 -3.50
C ILE A 76 -10.69 -1.83 -4.12
N MET A 77 -10.74 -2.90 -3.33
CA MET A 77 -11.18 -4.21 -3.80
C MET A 77 -12.64 -4.20 -4.26
N VAL A 78 -13.52 -3.47 -3.56
CA VAL A 78 -14.91 -3.27 -4.00
C VAL A 78 -14.96 -2.53 -5.34
N SER A 79 -14.17 -1.47 -5.53
CA SER A 79 -14.06 -0.74 -6.81
C SER A 79 -13.62 -1.66 -7.94
N ILE A 80 -12.54 -2.41 -7.75
CA ILE A 80 -11.99 -3.34 -8.75
C ILE A 80 -13.03 -4.42 -9.09
N ARG A 81 -13.65 -5.02 -8.07
CA ARG A 81 -14.69 -6.05 -8.23
C ARG A 81 -15.88 -5.54 -9.05
N SER A 82 -16.30 -4.29 -8.81
CA SER A 82 -17.38 -3.65 -9.57
C SER A 82 -16.97 -3.38 -11.02
N GLY A 83 -15.74 -2.90 -11.24
CA GLY A 83 -15.18 -2.65 -12.57
C GLY A 83 -15.11 -3.90 -13.43
N ILE A 84 -14.68 -5.04 -12.87
CA ILE A 84 -14.60 -6.33 -13.59
C ILE A 84 -15.97 -6.83 -14.04
N ARG A 85 -17.03 -6.54 -13.26
CA ARG A 85 -18.41 -6.94 -13.59
C ARG A 85 -19.12 -5.94 -14.51
N SER A 86 -18.59 -4.73 -14.67
CA SER A 86 -19.19 -3.69 -15.50
C SER A 86 -18.81 -3.89 -16.96
N THR A 87 -19.79 -3.79 -17.85
CA THR A 87 -19.55 -3.71 -19.31
C THR A 87 -19.27 -2.29 -19.79
N LYS A 88 -19.43 -1.29 -18.90
CA LYS A 88 -19.20 0.13 -19.21
C LYS A 88 -17.81 0.56 -18.77
N ILE A 89 -17.13 1.29 -19.65
CA ILE A 89 -15.85 1.96 -19.35
C ILE A 89 -16.16 3.28 -18.64
N ASP A 90 -15.72 3.40 -17.39
CA ASP A 90 -15.76 4.64 -16.61
C ASP A 90 -14.34 5.23 -16.45
N VAL A 91 -14.26 6.47 -15.98
CA VAL A 91 -12.96 7.14 -15.70
C VAL A 91 -12.12 6.33 -14.69
N PHE A 92 -12.77 5.61 -13.78
CA PHE A 92 -12.09 4.78 -12.78
C PHE A 92 -11.41 3.55 -13.36
N VAL A 93 -11.75 3.09 -14.57
CA VAL A 93 -11.00 2.04 -15.28
C VAL A 93 -9.53 2.42 -15.41
N PHE A 94 -9.23 3.67 -15.76
CA PHE A 94 -7.85 4.14 -15.87
C PHE A 94 -7.10 4.08 -14.54
N TYR A 95 -7.75 4.47 -13.43
CA TYR A 95 -7.14 4.39 -12.10
C TYR A 95 -6.92 2.94 -11.64
N ARG A 96 -7.86 2.03 -11.91
CA ARG A 96 -7.74 0.60 -11.60
C ARG A 96 -6.55 -0.01 -12.35
N ILE A 97 -6.42 0.28 -13.64
CA ILE A 97 -5.29 -0.18 -14.48
C ILE A 97 -3.98 0.45 -14.00
N ALA A 98 -3.96 1.73 -13.65
CA ALA A 98 -2.76 2.41 -13.15
C ALA A 98 -2.27 1.78 -11.83
N VAL A 99 -3.16 1.51 -10.88
CA VAL A 99 -2.81 0.85 -9.61
C VAL A 99 -2.37 -0.59 -9.83
N PHE A 100 -3.00 -1.32 -10.76
CA PHE A 100 -2.53 -2.66 -11.14
C PHE A 100 -1.14 -2.63 -11.79
N GLY A 101 -0.89 -1.70 -12.71
CA GLY A 101 0.41 -1.49 -13.32
C GLY A 101 1.48 -1.12 -12.29
N LEU A 102 1.15 -0.23 -11.34
CA LEU A 102 2.00 0.11 -10.20
C LEU A 102 2.33 -1.13 -9.36
N PHE A 103 1.33 -1.96 -9.06
CA PHE A 103 1.52 -3.20 -8.32
C PHE A 103 2.52 -4.13 -9.03
N LEU A 104 2.35 -4.37 -10.34
CA LEU A 104 3.26 -5.20 -11.12
C LEU A 104 4.67 -4.59 -11.20
N PHE A 105 4.76 -3.29 -11.41
CA PHE A 105 6.02 -2.56 -11.47
C PHE A 105 6.81 -2.71 -10.16
N LEU A 106 6.17 -2.46 -9.01
CA LEU A 106 6.79 -2.61 -7.69
C LEU A 106 7.09 -4.08 -7.34
N LEU A 107 6.35 -5.03 -7.91
CA LEU A 107 6.63 -6.46 -7.70
C LEU A 107 7.95 -6.88 -8.39
N ILE A 108 8.26 -6.31 -9.55
CA ILE A 108 9.48 -6.60 -10.31
C ILE A 108 10.66 -5.78 -9.76
N TRP A 109 10.42 -4.51 -9.44
CA TRP A 109 11.44 -3.54 -9.03
C TRP A 109 11.86 -3.68 -7.55
N GLU A 110 12.83 -2.86 -7.13
CA GLU A 110 13.16 -2.68 -5.71
C GLU A 110 12.00 -1.96 -5.02
N THR A 111 11.45 -2.58 -3.97
CA THR A 111 10.19 -2.13 -3.41
C THR A 111 10.31 -1.72 -1.94
N ARG A 112 9.58 -0.66 -1.59
CA ARG A 112 9.39 -0.11 -0.25
C ARG A 112 8.04 0.60 -0.19
N SER A 113 7.37 0.55 0.96
CA SER A 113 6.06 1.19 1.18
C SER A 113 6.05 2.70 0.94
N ARG A 114 7.18 3.39 1.14
CA ARG A 114 7.33 4.85 0.85
C ARG A 114 6.95 5.26 -0.57
N TYR A 115 7.07 4.37 -1.55
CA TYR A 115 6.73 4.70 -2.94
C TYR A 115 5.22 4.93 -3.11
N LEU A 116 4.40 4.34 -2.25
CA LEU A 116 2.95 4.48 -2.29
C LEU A 116 2.47 5.88 -1.87
N VAL A 117 3.31 6.65 -1.16
CA VAL A 117 3.00 8.04 -0.75
C VAL A 117 2.61 8.89 -1.98
N ASN A 118 3.34 8.74 -3.08
CA ASN A 118 3.07 9.48 -4.32
C ASN A 118 1.76 9.05 -5.02
N TYR A 119 1.26 7.86 -4.71
CA TYR A 119 0.05 7.30 -5.30
C TYR A 119 -1.17 7.38 -4.37
N MET A 120 -1.01 7.94 -3.17
CA MET A 120 -2.09 8.12 -2.20
C MET A 120 -3.33 8.81 -2.79
N PRO A 121 -3.23 9.88 -3.60
CA PRO A 121 -4.41 10.50 -4.20
C PRO A 121 -5.20 9.52 -5.08
N ILE A 122 -4.52 8.69 -5.87
CA ILE A 122 -5.16 7.72 -6.76
C ILE A 122 -5.79 6.58 -5.94
N LEU A 123 -5.11 6.10 -4.90
CA LEU A 123 -5.64 5.08 -4.00
C LEU A 123 -6.91 5.58 -3.27
N MET A 124 -6.92 6.85 -2.84
CA MET A 124 -8.08 7.51 -2.23
C MET A 124 -9.25 7.63 -3.22
N LEU A 125 -9.00 8.03 -4.48
CA LEU A 125 -10.02 8.09 -5.51
C LEU A 125 -10.68 6.72 -5.76
N LEU A 126 -9.89 5.65 -5.82
CA LEU A 126 -10.42 4.29 -5.93
C LEU A 126 -11.20 3.85 -4.70
N ALA A 127 -10.78 4.26 -3.50
CA ALA A 127 -11.53 3.98 -2.29
C ALA A 127 -12.89 4.71 -2.27
N VAL A 128 -12.95 5.97 -2.74
CA VAL A 128 -14.20 6.72 -2.90
C VAL A 128 -15.13 6.05 -3.91
N ASP A 129 -14.61 5.61 -5.06
CA ASP A 129 -15.40 4.81 -6.02
C ASP A 129 -15.91 3.52 -5.37
N GLY A 130 -15.04 2.80 -4.67
CA GLY A 130 -15.42 1.59 -3.94
C GLY A 130 -16.55 1.81 -2.94
N MET A 131 -16.49 2.92 -2.19
CA MET A 131 -17.55 3.32 -1.26
C MET A 131 -18.86 3.64 -1.98
N ALA A 132 -18.80 4.36 -3.11
CA ALA A 132 -19.98 4.66 -3.93
C ALA A 132 -20.63 3.38 -4.49
N LYS A 133 -19.82 2.40 -4.94
CA LYS A 133 -20.30 1.10 -5.39
C LYS A 133 -20.87 0.26 -4.25
N LEU A 134 -20.25 0.30 -3.07
CA LEU A 134 -20.76 -0.43 -1.90
C LEU A 134 -22.14 0.09 -1.51
N LYS A 135 -22.30 1.42 -1.45
CA LYS A 135 -23.57 2.07 -1.13
C LYS A 135 -24.68 1.75 -2.13
N SER A 136 -24.37 1.56 -3.41
CA SER A 136 -25.38 1.24 -4.42
C SER A 136 -25.92 -0.19 -4.34
N HIS A 137 -25.33 -1.05 -3.50
CA HIS A 137 -25.76 -2.45 -3.29
C HIS A 137 -26.41 -2.68 -1.92
N LEU A 138 -26.48 -1.65 -1.09
CA LEU A 138 -27.22 -1.63 0.19
C LEU A 138 -28.57 -0.94 -0.02
#